data_AF-A0A8J2RGM7-F1
#
_entry.id   AF-A0A8J2RGM7-F1
#
_cell.length_a   1.000
_cell.length_b   1.000
_cell.length_c   1.000
_cell.angle_alpha   90.00
_cell.angle_beta   90.00
_cell.angle_gamma   90.00
#
_symmetry.space_group_name_H-M   'P 1'
#
loop_
_entity.id
_entity.type
_entity.pdbx_description
1 polymer ?
#
loop_
_entity_poly.entity_id
_entity_poly.type
_entity_poly.pdbx_seq_one_letter_code
_entity_poly.pdbx_strand_id
1 'polypeptide(L)'
;MKKGDKKDRNANSNKFDLEPLSPSPCLGISDDELVSISVRDLNRQLKLRGLTREEIVRMKQRRRTLKNRGYAASCRIKRIEQKDELEQEKVGELSETEKLAEDNGKIRDEIEALHRKYEALQKFALQKKIPLPSEMDPLH
;
A
#
# COMPACT_ATOMS: atom_id res chain seq x y z
N MET A 1 -15.93 -49.55 -0.91
CA MET A 1 -15.97 -50.20 -2.25
C MET A 1 -16.37 -49.10 -3.23
N LYS A 2 -15.66 -48.72 -4.31
CA LYS A 2 -14.70 -49.31 -5.26
C LYS A 2 -13.64 -48.24 -5.61
N LYS A 3 -12.34 -48.56 -5.62
CA LYS A 3 -11.48 -48.81 -6.83
C LYS A 3 -11.65 -47.72 -7.92
N GLY A 4 -10.63 -47.06 -8.45
CA GLY A 4 -9.18 -47.22 -8.37
C GLY A 4 -8.51 -46.24 -9.36
N ASP A 5 -7.22 -46.03 -9.14
CA ASP A 5 -6.29 -45.15 -9.85
C ASP A 5 -5.98 -45.51 -11.32
N LYS A 6 -5.48 -44.46 -12.01
CA LYS A 6 -4.40 -44.39 -13.03
C LYS A 6 -4.73 -44.28 -14.53
N LYS A 7 -4.02 -43.28 -15.10
CA LYS A 7 -3.36 -43.19 -16.43
C LYS A 7 -4.27 -42.94 -17.65
N ASP A 8 -3.97 -42.07 -18.61
CA ASP A 8 -2.72 -41.42 -19.01
C ASP A 8 -3.00 -39.98 -19.48
N ARG A 9 -2.41 -38.97 -18.82
CA ARG A 9 -2.37 -37.61 -19.37
C ARG A 9 -1.18 -37.51 -20.32
N ASN A 10 -1.53 -37.43 -21.61
CA ASN A 10 -0.67 -37.19 -22.77
C ASN A 10 0.56 -36.32 -22.42
N ALA A 11 1.73 -36.96 -22.43
CA ALA A 11 3.01 -36.30 -22.29
C ALA A 11 3.34 -35.57 -23.60
N ASN A 12 2.83 -34.35 -23.77
CA ASN A 12 3.40 -33.45 -24.76
C ASN A 12 4.76 -32.97 -24.24
N SER A 13 5.80 -33.68 -24.65
CA SER A 13 7.20 -33.36 -24.40
C SER A 13 7.56 -32.07 -25.14
N ASN A 14 7.18 -30.94 -24.55
CA ASN A 14 7.78 -29.66 -24.88
C ASN A 14 9.24 -29.69 -24.42
N LYS A 15 10.10 -30.24 -25.29
CA LYS A 15 11.53 -29.98 -25.33
C LYS A 15 11.74 -28.49 -25.57
N PHE A 16 11.56 -27.69 -24.53
CA PHE A 16 12.22 -26.40 -24.44
C PHE A 16 13.45 -26.67 -23.61
N ASP A 17 14.49 -27.12 -24.32
CA ASP A 17 15.84 -27.08 -23.82
C ASP A 17 16.05 -25.72 -23.16
N LEU A 18 16.43 -25.75 -21.87
CA LEU A 18 16.95 -24.59 -21.17
C LEU A 18 18.24 -24.19 -21.88
N GLU A 19 18.09 -23.40 -22.94
CA GLU A 19 19.19 -22.76 -23.64
C GLU A 19 19.85 -21.77 -22.66
N PRO A 20 21.19 -21.73 -22.55
CA PRO A 20 21.88 -20.97 -21.51
C PRO A 20 21.49 -19.49 -21.53
N LEU A 21 21.43 -18.87 -20.34
CA LEU A 21 21.17 -17.43 -20.13
C LEU A 21 22.25 -16.50 -20.69
N SER A 22 23.13 -16.99 -21.57
CA SER A 22 24.07 -16.17 -22.33
C SER A 22 23.37 -15.59 -23.57
N PRO A 23 23.40 -14.28 -23.80
CA PRO A 23 22.71 -13.69 -24.93
C PRO A 23 23.42 -14.12 -26.21
N SER A 24 22.73 -14.86 -27.09
CA SER A 24 23.16 -14.94 -28.49
C SER A 24 23.17 -13.50 -29.03
N PRO A 25 24.33 -12.96 -29.46
CA PRO A 25 24.44 -11.60 -29.94
C PRO A 25 23.95 -11.55 -31.38
N CYS A 26 22.64 -11.70 -31.58
CA CYS A 26 22.08 -11.60 -32.91
C CYS A 26 20.77 -10.82 -32.79
N LEU A 27 20.60 -9.84 -33.68
CA LEU A 27 19.39 -9.04 -33.96
C LEU A 27 19.44 -7.54 -33.68
N GLY A 28 20.49 -6.97 -33.06
CA GLY A 28 20.71 -5.51 -33.04
C GLY A 28 19.54 -4.67 -32.47
N ILE A 29 18.73 -5.25 -31.58
CA ILE A 29 17.76 -4.53 -30.74
C ILE A 29 18.26 -4.69 -29.31
N SER A 30 18.47 -3.57 -28.61
CA SER A 30 18.89 -3.60 -27.20
C SER A 30 17.75 -4.04 -26.30
N ASP A 31 18.06 -4.49 -25.07
CA ASP A 31 17.02 -4.84 -24.09
C ASP A 31 16.10 -3.65 -23.78
N ASP A 32 16.68 -2.45 -23.68
CA ASP A 32 15.94 -1.20 -23.41
C ASP A 32 15.01 -0.82 -24.56
N GLU A 33 15.48 -0.92 -25.81
CA GLU A 33 14.65 -0.71 -26.99
C GLU A 33 13.52 -1.76 -27.05
N LEU A 34 13.84 -3.03 -26.74
CA LEU A 34 12.89 -4.13 -26.80
C LEU A 34 11.73 -3.99 -25.80
N VAL A 35 11.99 -3.46 -24.60
CA VAL A 35 10.92 -3.22 -23.61
C VAL A 35 10.10 -1.98 -23.93
N SER A 36 10.73 -0.92 -24.45
CA SER A 36 10.14 0.40 -24.68
C SER A 36 9.32 0.51 -25.97
N ILE A 37 9.76 -0.11 -27.07
CA ILE A 37 9.06 -0.04 -28.37
C ILE A 37 7.62 -0.55 -28.26
N SER A 38 6.66 -0.01 -29.00
CA SER A 38 5.29 -0.54 -28.97
C SER A 38 5.22 -1.98 -29.53
N VAL A 39 4.17 -2.74 -29.18
CA VAL A 39 3.98 -4.10 -29.75
C VAL A 39 3.78 -4.03 -31.27
N ARG A 40 3.11 -2.99 -31.76
CA ARG A 40 2.89 -2.76 -33.19
C ARG A 40 4.22 -2.54 -33.92
N ASP A 41 5.05 -1.65 -33.39
CA ASP A 41 6.30 -1.27 -34.04
C ASP A 41 7.35 -2.39 -33.90
N LEU A 42 7.35 -3.14 -32.79
CA LEU A 42 8.13 -4.36 -32.67
C LEU A 42 7.78 -5.35 -33.79
N ASN A 43 6.49 -5.68 -33.95
CA ASN A 43 6.07 -6.64 -34.97
C ASN A 43 6.42 -6.14 -36.38
N ARG A 44 6.33 -4.83 -36.65
CA ARG A 44 6.74 -4.22 -37.93
C ARG A 44 8.24 -4.36 -38.16
N GLN A 45 9.07 -3.99 -37.19
CA GLN A 45 10.54 -4.09 -37.31
C GLN A 45 10.99 -5.54 -37.50
N LEU A 46 10.44 -6.48 -36.74
CA LEU A 46 10.82 -7.90 -36.85
C LEU A 46 10.49 -8.47 -38.24
N LYS A 47 9.35 -8.08 -38.83
CA LYS A 47 8.97 -8.47 -40.21
C LYS A 47 9.85 -7.82 -41.27
N LEU A 48 10.13 -6.51 -41.15
CA LEU A 48 10.97 -5.78 -42.10
C LEU A 48 12.41 -6.28 -42.13
N ARG A 49 12.91 -6.81 -41.01
CA ARG A 49 14.23 -7.45 -40.92
C ARG A 49 14.26 -8.88 -41.48
N GLY A 50 13.12 -9.40 -41.97
CA GLY A 50 13.05 -10.72 -42.60
C GLY A 50 13.25 -11.89 -41.64
N LEU A 51 12.94 -11.70 -40.35
CA LEU A 51 13.15 -12.75 -39.34
C LEU A 51 12.24 -13.94 -39.54
N THR A 52 12.80 -15.12 -39.25
CA THR A 52 12.05 -16.38 -39.23
C THR A 52 11.00 -16.38 -38.12
N ARG A 53 10.02 -17.28 -38.23
CA ARG A 53 8.96 -17.39 -37.23
C ARG A 53 9.52 -17.71 -35.84
N GLU A 54 10.53 -18.57 -35.79
CA GLU A 54 11.22 -19.02 -34.59
C GLU A 54 11.95 -17.85 -33.90
N GLU A 55 12.66 -17.02 -34.67
CA GLU A 55 13.34 -15.82 -34.16
C GLU A 55 12.36 -14.78 -33.63
N ILE A 56 11.23 -14.58 -34.30
CA ILE A 56 10.17 -13.67 -33.84
C ILE A 56 9.61 -14.15 -32.49
N VAL A 57 9.36 -15.45 -32.33
CA VAL A 57 8.89 -16.03 -31.08
C VAL A 57 9.93 -15.85 -29.98
N ARG A 58 11.21 -16.12 -30.25
CA ARG A 58 12.32 -15.91 -29.30
C ARG A 58 12.41 -14.44 -28.85
N MET A 59 12.29 -13.48 -29.77
CA MET A 59 12.29 -12.05 -29.44
C MET A 59 11.09 -11.62 -28.59
N LYS A 60 9.90 -12.16 -28.87
CA LYS A 60 8.70 -11.93 -28.05
C LYS A 60 8.86 -12.51 -26.64
N GLN A 61 9.45 -13.70 -26.53
CA GLN A 61 9.72 -14.33 -25.24
C GLN A 61 10.74 -13.53 -24.44
N ARG A 62 11.86 -13.12 -25.06
CA ARG A 62 12.86 -12.23 -24.43
C ARG A 62 12.21 -10.96 -23.91
N ARG A 63 11.38 -10.30 -24.73
CA ARG A 63 10.62 -9.11 -24.31
C ARG A 63 9.72 -9.39 -23.11
N ARG A 64 9.00 -10.51 -23.09
CA ARG A 64 8.12 -10.90 -21.98
C ARG A 64 8.92 -11.07 -20.69
N THR A 65 10.05 -11.76 -20.75
CA THR A 65 10.95 -11.95 -19.59
C THR A 65 11.46 -10.61 -19.06
N LEU A 66 11.90 -9.70 -19.93
CA LEU A 66 12.38 -8.37 -19.53
C LEU A 66 11.27 -7.51 -18.90
N LYS A 67 10.08 -7.47 -19.51
CA LYS A 67 8.94 -6.75 -18.92
C LYS A 67 8.53 -7.32 -17.58
N ASN A 68 8.49 -8.65 -17.44
CA ASN A 68 8.18 -9.30 -16.17
C ASN A 68 9.22 -8.99 -15.08
N ARG A 69 10.50 -8.86 -15.45
CA ARG A 69 11.54 -8.39 -14.53
C ARG A 69 11.23 -6.96 -14.04
N GLY A 70 10.87 -6.06 -14.95
CA GLY A 70 10.44 -4.71 -14.60
C GLY A 70 9.21 -4.69 -13.69
N TYR A 71 8.18 -5.48 -14.01
CA TYR A 71 6.98 -5.60 -13.19
C TYR A 71 7.27 -6.15 -11.79
N ALA A 72 8.20 -7.10 -11.64
CA ALA A 72 8.61 -7.59 -10.34
C ALA A 72 9.29 -6.49 -9.50
N ALA A 73 10.14 -5.67 -10.12
CA ALA A 73 10.76 -4.52 -9.45
C ALA A 73 9.71 -3.48 -9.03
N SER A 74 8.84 -3.06 -9.95
CA SER A 74 7.76 -2.10 -9.65
C SER A 74 6.79 -2.63 -8.59
N CYS A 75 6.51 -3.93 -8.57
CA CYS A 75 5.67 -4.54 -7.53
C CYS A 75 6.31 -4.44 -6.14
N ARG A 76 7.63 -4.62 -6.04
CA ARG A 76 8.36 -4.45 -4.78
C ARG A 76 8.34 -2.99 -4.33
N ILE A 77 8.61 -2.06 -5.24
CA ILE A 77 8.59 -0.61 -4.96
C ILE A 77 7.22 -0.19 -4.44
N LYS A 78 6.15 -0.50 -5.17
CA LYS A 78 4.77 -0.16 -4.75
C LYS A 78 4.39 -0.72 -3.39
N ARG A 79 4.87 -1.92 -3.06
CA ARG A 79 4.61 -2.53 -1.74
C ARG A 79 5.32 -1.78 -0.62
N ILE A 80 6.56 -1.35 -0.87
CA ILE A 80 7.34 -0.58 0.09
C ILE A 80 6.70 0.80 0.27
N GLU A 81 6.40 1.50 -0.84
CA GLU A 81 5.69 2.79 -0.81
C GLU A 81 4.37 2.70 -0.03
N GLN A 82 3.54 1.69 -0.31
CA GLN A 82 2.28 1.50 0.41
C GLN A 82 2.48 1.23 1.91
N LYS A 83 3.53 0.48 2.27
CA LYS A 83 3.87 0.24 3.68
C LYS A 83 4.29 1.54 4.36
N ASP A 84 5.14 2.32 3.70
CA ASP A 84 5.68 3.58 4.22
C ASP A 84 4.58 4.65 4.35
N GLU A 85 3.61 4.68 3.43
CA GLU A 85 2.41 5.52 3.52
C GLU A 85 1.57 5.17 4.75
N LEU A 86 1.28 3.89 4.97
CA LEU A 86 0.53 3.42 6.14
C LEU A 86 1.27 3.68 7.46
N GLU A 87 2.61 3.60 7.46
CA GLU A 87 3.42 3.91 8.64
C GLU A 87 3.38 5.41 8.96
N GLN A 88 3.39 6.28 7.95
CA GLN A 88 3.22 7.72 8.14
C GLN A 88 1.82 8.07 8.64
N GLU A 89 0.77 7.47 8.08
CA GLU A 89 -0.61 7.66 8.53
C GLU A 89 -0.77 7.27 10.00
N LYS A 90 -0.27 6.08 10.38
CA LYS A 90 -0.27 5.63 11.77
C LYS A 90 0.44 6.60 12.72
N VAL A 91 1.60 7.13 12.33
CA VAL A 91 2.33 8.11 13.15
C VAL A 91 1.53 9.40 13.29
N GLY A 92 0.89 9.86 12.21
CA GLY A 92 0.00 11.02 12.22
C GLY A 92 -1.17 10.86 13.18
N GLU A 93 -1.90 9.74 13.08
CA GLU A 93 -3.04 9.43 13.94
C GLU A 93 -2.66 9.33 15.43
N LEU A 94 -1.51 8.73 15.74
CA LEU A 94 -1.01 8.65 17.12
C LEU A 94 -0.71 10.04 17.68
N SER A 95 -0.05 10.91 16.89
CA SER A 95 0.23 12.28 17.31
C SER A 95 -1.05 13.10 17.53
N GLU A 96 -2.06 12.91 16.69
CA GLU A 96 -3.35 13.57 16.86
C GLU A 96 -4.09 13.09 18.11
N THR A 97 -4.08 11.78 18.37
CA THR A 97 -4.66 11.19 19.57
C THR A 97 -3.99 11.72 20.83
N GLU A 98 -2.66 11.84 20.85
CA GLU A 98 -1.90 12.40 21.96
C GLU A 98 -2.27 13.87 22.22
N LYS A 99 -2.37 14.69 21.17
CA LYS A 99 -2.80 16.09 21.29
C LYS A 99 -4.21 16.21 21.85
N LEU A 100 -5.15 15.43 21.33
CA LEU A 100 -6.52 15.41 21.82
C LEU A 100 -6.60 14.95 23.28
N ALA A 101 -5.76 14.01 23.70
CA ALA A 101 -5.69 13.58 25.09
C ALA A 101 -5.16 14.70 26.01
N GLU A 102 -4.12 15.42 25.56
CA GLU A 102 -3.57 16.58 26.28
C GLU A 102 -4.62 17.70 26.44
N ASP A 103 -5.30 18.05 25.35
CA ASP A 103 -6.31 19.10 25.35
C ASP A 103 -7.53 18.73 26.18
N ASN A 104 -7.98 17.46 26.12
CA ASN A 104 -9.01 16.96 27.03
C ASN A 104 -8.58 17.05 28.51
N GLY A 105 -7.31 16.81 28.81
CA GLY A 105 -6.75 17.00 30.15
C GLY A 105 -6.88 18.45 30.62
N LYS A 106 -6.43 19.40 29.79
CA LYS A 106 -6.54 20.85 30.08
C LYS A 106 -7.99 21.29 30.33
N ILE A 107 -8.92 20.83 29.48
CA ILE A 107 -10.34 21.17 29.64
C ILE A 107 -10.89 20.62 30.95
N ARG A 108 -10.52 19.40 31.35
CA ARG A 108 -10.94 18.82 32.64
C ARG A 108 -10.40 19.63 33.82
N ASP A 109 -9.14 20.05 33.76
CA ASP A 109 -8.53 20.87 34.80
C ASP A 109 -9.20 22.25 34.90
N GLU A 110 -9.56 22.85 33.76
CA GLU A 110 -10.32 24.11 33.72
C GLU A 110 -11.71 23.97 34.33
N ILE A 111 -12.43 22.88 34.00
CA ILE A 111 -13.74 22.56 34.59
C ILE A 111 -13.62 22.41 36.10
N GLU A 112 -12.61 21.66 36.58
CA GLU A 112 -12.40 21.48 38.01
C GLU A 112 -12.08 22.81 38.71
N ALA A 113 -11.22 23.64 38.11
CA ALA A 113 -10.88 24.95 38.66
C ALA A 113 -12.12 25.88 38.72
N LEU A 114 -12.97 25.85 37.70
CA LEU A 114 -14.23 26.61 37.68
C LEU A 114 -15.22 26.08 38.73
N HIS A 115 -15.39 24.77 38.86
CA HIS A 115 -16.22 24.16 39.90
C HIS A 115 -15.75 24.55 41.31
N ARG A 116 -14.44 24.50 41.59
CA ARG A 116 -13.89 24.91 42.88
C ARG A 116 -14.19 26.39 43.19
N LYS A 117 -14.06 27.28 42.21
CA LYS A 117 -14.40 28.71 42.36
C LYS A 117 -15.89 28.90 42.61
N TYR A 118 -16.72 28.19 41.86
CA TYR A 118 -18.17 28.22 42.00
C TYR A 118 -18.61 27.77 43.40
N GLU A 119 -18.11 26.62 43.88
CA GLU A 119 -18.40 26.14 45.22
C GLU A 119 -17.96 27.12 46.32
N ALA A 120 -16.80 27.76 46.16
CA ALA A 120 -16.32 28.74 47.13
C ALA A 120 -17.25 29.96 47.21
N LEU A 121 -17.74 30.44 46.06
CA LEU A 121 -18.71 31.53 45.98
C LEU A 121 -20.06 31.13 46.58
N GLN A 122 -20.53 29.92 46.30
CA GLN A 122 -21.77 29.37 46.85
C GLN A 122 -21.70 29.27 48.39
N LYS A 123 -20.61 28.72 48.93
CA LYS A 123 -20.33 28.66 50.38
C LYS A 123 -20.32 30.04 51.02
N PHE A 124 -19.70 31.02 50.36
CA PHE A 124 -19.66 32.40 50.83
C PHE A 124 -21.06 33.05 50.86
N ALA A 125 -21.86 32.89 49.81
CA ALA A 125 -23.22 33.42 49.74
C ALA A 125 -24.11 32.86 50.86
N LEU A 126 -24.03 31.54 51.10
CA LEU A 126 -24.72 30.87 52.21
C LEU A 126 -24.30 31.44 53.57
N GLN A 127 -22.99 31.61 53.80
CA GLN A 127 -22.47 32.19 55.05
C GLN A 127 -22.94 33.62 55.28
N LYS A 128 -23.05 34.42 54.22
CA LYS A 128 -23.53 35.82 54.25
C LYS A 128 -25.05 35.94 54.18
N LYS A 129 -25.79 34.82 54.13
CA LYS A 129 -27.26 34.78 53.94
C LYS A 129 -27.72 35.57 52.71
N ILE A 130 -26.90 35.57 51.66
CA ILE A 130 -27.28 36.14 50.37
C ILE A 130 -28.21 35.12 49.71
N PRO A 131 -29.45 35.51 49.33
CA PRO A 131 -30.39 34.59 48.70
C PRO A 131 -29.83 34.10 47.36
N LEU A 132 -29.76 32.77 47.20
CA LEU A 132 -29.35 32.12 45.96
C LEU A 132 -30.58 31.64 45.17
N PRO A 133 -30.56 31.70 43.82
CA PRO A 133 -31.57 31.05 42.99
C PRO A 133 -31.66 29.55 43.28
N SER A 134 -32.85 28.95 43.17
CA SER A 134 -33.07 27.53 43.47
C SER A 134 -32.21 26.55 42.65
N GLU A 135 -31.81 26.94 41.44
CA GLU A 135 -30.90 26.18 40.55
C GLU A 135 -29.45 26.13 41.06
N MET A 136 -29.12 26.96 42.05
CA MET A 136 -27.79 27.16 42.62
C MET A 136 -27.74 26.77 44.11
N ASP A 137 -28.77 26.09 44.61
CA ASP A 137 -28.84 25.62 46.00
C ASP A 137 -28.21 24.23 46.12
N PRO A 138 -27.13 24.03 46.90
CA PRO A 138 -26.42 22.75 46.97
C PRO A 138 -27.19 21.65 47.72
N LEU A 139 -28.41 21.92 48.19
CA LEU A 139 -29.27 21.01 48.95
C LEU A 139 -30.45 20.42 48.13
N HIS A 140 -30.48 20.64 46.82
CA HIS A 140 -31.43 19.99 45.90
C HIS A 140 -30.82 18.77 45.20
#